data_AF-A0A7W0DLL8-F1
#
_entry.id   AF-A0A7W0DLL8-F1
#
_cell.length_a   1.000
_cell.length_b   1.000
_cell.length_c   1.000
_cell.angle_alpha   90.00
_cell.angle_beta   90.00
_cell.angle_gamma   90.00
#
_symmetry.space_group_name_H-M   'P 1'
#
loop_
_entity.id
_entity.type
_entity.pdbx_description
1 polymer ?
#
loop_
_entity_poly.entity_id
_entity_poly.type
_entity_poly.pdbx_seq_one_letter_code
_entity_poly.pdbx_strand_id
1 'polypeptide(L)'
;MATGPDAAAGKPGATARNTEYRIAHLQERLVGEELAEMGMRIEYRGDTVHITGTASTAGDREAILRVAAEELPDMPVRADIVLADATAPDHPEEIS
;
A
#
# COMPACT_ATOMS: atom_id res chain seq x y z
N MET A 1 -23.15 39.84 -6.24
CA MET A 1 -22.55 38.76 -5.44
C MET A 1 -22.07 37.71 -6.43
N ALA A 2 -20.83 37.84 -6.91
CA ALA A 2 -20.26 36.94 -7.91
C ALA A 2 -19.66 35.73 -7.21
N THR A 3 -20.22 34.55 -7.46
CA THR A 3 -19.53 33.27 -7.20
C THR A 3 -18.50 33.08 -8.31
N GLY A 4 -17.21 33.22 -7.98
CA GLY A 4 -16.11 32.92 -8.89
C GLY A 4 -16.06 31.42 -9.24
N PRO A 5 -15.55 31.05 -10.41
CA PRO A 5 -15.47 29.65 -10.80
C PRO A 5 -14.33 28.96 -10.05
N ASP A 6 -14.64 27.73 -9.64
CA ASP A 6 -13.79 26.74 -9.02
C ASP A 6 -12.44 26.60 -9.74
N ALA A 7 -11.39 27.12 -9.11
CA ALA A 7 -10.01 27.06 -9.58
C ALA A 7 -9.19 25.99 -8.80
N ALA A 8 -9.84 24.96 -8.26
CA ALA A 8 -9.16 23.82 -7.63
C ALA A 8 -9.06 22.58 -8.52
N ALA A 9 -9.53 22.64 -9.78
CA ALA A 9 -9.33 21.57 -10.74
C ALA A 9 -7.91 21.65 -11.35
N GLY A 10 -6.91 21.20 -10.59
CA GLY A 10 -5.65 20.75 -11.19
C GLY A 10 -5.97 19.83 -12.37
N LYS A 11 -5.29 20.02 -13.52
CA LYS A 11 -5.62 19.29 -14.75
C LYS A 11 -5.77 17.80 -14.42
N PRO A 12 -6.90 17.13 -14.74
CA PRO A 12 -7.16 15.76 -14.30
C PRO A 12 -6.03 14.77 -14.61
N GLY A 13 -5.35 14.97 -15.75
CA GLY A 13 -4.21 14.15 -16.16
C GLY A 13 -2.90 14.43 -15.41
N ALA A 14 -2.73 15.58 -14.75
CA ALA A 14 -1.56 15.87 -13.91
C ALA A 14 -1.70 15.22 -12.53
N THR A 15 -2.90 15.27 -11.94
CA THR A 15 -3.21 14.59 -10.68
C THR A 15 -3.12 13.08 -10.83
N ALA A 16 -3.71 12.51 -11.88
CA ALA A 16 -3.63 11.07 -12.14
C ALA A 16 -2.18 10.58 -12.30
N ARG A 17 -1.33 11.30 -13.04
CA ARG A 17 0.10 10.96 -13.17
C ARG A 17 0.86 11.11 -11.85
N ASN A 18 0.50 12.09 -11.03
CA ASN A 18 1.10 12.25 -9.70
C ASN A 18 0.73 11.07 -8.79
N THR A 19 -0.52 10.60 -8.83
CA THR A 19 -0.96 9.40 -8.13
C THR A 19 -0.22 8.15 -8.61
N GLU A 20 -0.15 7.92 -9.92
CA GLU A 20 0.58 6.79 -10.49
C GLU A 20 2.06 6.78 -10.06
N TYR A 21 2.71 7.96 -10.06
CA TYR A 21 4.09 8.11 -9.60
C TYR A 21 4.25 7.78 -8.11
N ARG A 22 3.36 8.29 -7.25
CA ARG A 22 3.40 8.01 -5.80
C ARG A 22 3.17 6.53 -5.49
N ILE A 23 2.28 5.88 -6.23
CA ILE A 23 2.04 4.43 -6.09
C ILE A 23 3.26 3.63 -6.51
N ALA A 24 3.90 3.99 -7.63
CA ALA A 24 5.14 3.35 -8.05
C ALA A 24 6.25 3.55 -7.01
N HIS A 25 6.37 4.76 -6.46
CA HIS A 25 7.36 5.05 -5.42
C HIS A 25 7.10 4.28 -4.12
N LEU A 26 5.83 4.17 -3.69
CA LEU A 26 5.44 3.35 -2.56
C LEU A 26 5.80 1.88 -2.79
N GLN A 27 5.52 1.33 -3.97
CA GLN A 27 5.89 -0.04 -4.31
C GLN A 27 7.41 -0.27 -4.23
N GLU A 28 8.21 0.67 -4.76
CA GLU A 28 9.67 0.61 -4.69
C GLU A 28 10.18 0.65 -3.24
N ARG A 29 9.62 1.54 -2.40
CA ARG A 29 9.99 1.63 -0.99
C ARG A 29 9.67 0.35 -0.23
N LEU A 30 8.48 -0.23 -0.42
CA LEU A 30 8.10 -1.47 0.28
C LEU A 30 8.99 -2.66 -0.11
N VAL A 31 9.44 -2.73 -1.36
CA VAL A 31 10.39 -3.76 -1.81
C VAL A 31 11.79 -3.50 -1.24
N GLY A 32 12.26 -2.24 -1.26
CA GLY A 32 13.59 -1.88 -0.75
C GLY A 32 13.77 -2.06 0.75
N GLU A 33 12.69 -1.96 1.53
CA GLU A 33 12.70 -2.17 2.98
C GLU A 33 12.41 -3.64 3.39
N GLU A 34 12.33 -4.58 2.42
CA GLU A 34 11.96 -6.00 2.65
C GLU A 34 10.60 -6.17 3.37
N LEU A 35 9.74 -5.14 3.32
CA LEU A 35 8.42 -5.17 3.95
C LEU A 35 7.40 -5.92 3.08
N ALA A 36 7.66 -5.99 1.78
CA ALA A 36 6.84 -6.71 0.81
C ALA A 36 7.46 -8.07 0.48
N GLU A 37 7.08 -9.11 1.23
CA GLU A 37 7.24 -10.49 0.76
C GLU A 37 6.39 -10.71 -0.50
N MET A 38 6.83 -11.65 -1.35
CA MET A 38 6.17 -11.98 -2.62
C MET A 38 4.65 -12.10 -2.45
N GLY A 39 3.89 -11.18 -3.07
CA GLY A 39 2.42 -11.15 -3.00
C GLY A 39 1.82 -9.81 -2.60
N MET A 40 2.63 -8.85 -2.13
CA MET A 40 2.16 -7.47 -1.90
C MET A 40 1.87 -6.75 -3.22
N ARG A 41 0.65 -6.22 -3.34
CA ARG A 41 0.15 -5.52 -4.52
C ARG A 41 -0.50 -4.21 -4.12
N ILE A 42 -0.18 -3.16 -4.87
CA ILE A 42 -0.78 -1.84 -4.71
C ILE A 42 -1.53 -1.47 -6.00
N GLU A 43 -2.80 -1.10 -5.87
CA GLU A 43 -3.63 -0.71 -7.00
C GLU A 43 -4.38 0.60 -6.73
N TYR A 44 -4.53 1.43 -7.76
CA TYR A 44 -5.45 2.56 -7.73
C TYR A 44 -6.79 2.18 -8.38
N ARG A 45 -7.90 2.34 -7.65
CA ARG A 45 -9.24 2.02 -8.13
C ARG A 45 -10.18 3.17 -7.82
N GLY A 46 -10.65 3.86 -8.86
CA GLY A 46 -11.50 5.04 -8.73
C GLY A 46 -10.74 6.20 -8.10
N ASP A 47 -10.88 6.36 -6.79
CA ASP A 47 -10.23 7.37 -5.94
C ASP A 47 -9.46 6.76 -4.76
N THR A 48 -9.44 5.42 -4.63
CA THR A 48 -8.92 4.71 -3.47
C THR A 48 -7.72 3.86 -3.85
N VAL A 49 -6.69 3.88 -2.99
CA VAL A 49 -5.52 3.00 -3.11
C VAL A 49 -5.78 1.74 -2.31
N HIS A 50 -5.68 0.59 -2.97
CA HIS A 50 -5.83 -0.73 -2.38
C HIS A 50 -4.45 -1.35 -2.19
N ILE A 51 -4.14 -1.75 -0.96
CA ILE A 51 -2.94 -2.52 -0.62
C ILE A 51 -3.39 -3.90 -0.20
N THR A 52 -2.95 -4.94 -0.92
CA THR A 52 -3.33 -6.33 -0.64
C THR A 52 -2.10 -7.20 -0.62
N GLY A 53 -1.97 -8.10 0.35
CA GLY A 53 -0.87 -9.04 0.41
C GLY A 53 -0.65 -9.63 1.79
N THR A 54 0.53 -10.22 1.96
CA THR A 54 0.95 -10.85 3.22
C THR A 54 2.14 -10.10 3.79
N ALA A 55 2.10 -9.80 5.08
CA ALA A 55 3.24 -9.27 5.84
C ALA A 55 3.82 -10.37 6.73
N SER A 56 5.13 -10.39 6.90
CA SER A 56 5.83 -11.41 7.70
C SER A 56 5.50 -11.30 9.19
N THR A 57 5.35 -10.08 9.69
CA THR A 57 5.00 -9.81 11.08
C THR A 57 3.96 -8.69 11.22
N ALA A 58 3.36 -8.59 12.41
CA ALA A 58 2.51 -7.44 12.74
C ALA A 58 3.27 -6.10 12.66
N GLY A 59 4.57 -6.10 12.98
CA GLY A 59 5.42 -4.91 12.87
C GLY A 59 5.60 -4.46 11.42
N ASP A 60 5.84 -5.42 10.51
CA ASP A 60 5.99 -5.12 9.08
C ASP A 60 4.66 -4.58 8.51
N ARG A 61 3.53 -5.16 8.92
CA ARG A 61 2.21 -4.66 8.57
C ARG A 61 2.01 -3.21 9.01
N GLU A 62 2.38 -2.87 10.24
CA GLU A 62 2.31 -1.49 10.74
C GLU A 62 3.26 -0.55 10.01
N ALA A 63 4.46 -1.01 9.65
CA ALA A 63 5.41 -0.26 8.86
C ALA A 63 4.85 0.06 7.46
N ILE A 64 4.28 -0.94 6.77
CA ILE A 64 3.61 -0.74 5.47
C ILE A 64 2.52 0.32 5.56
N LEU A 65 1.64 0.25 6.58
CA LEU A 65 0.56 1.21 6.76
C LEU A 65 1.08 2.63 7.03
N ARG A 66 2.17 2.76 7.77
CA ARG A 66 2.80 4.05 8.06
C ARG A 66 3.40 4.66 6.81
N VAL A 67 4.19 3.88 6.06
CA VAL A 67 4.79 4.34 4.80
C VAL A 67 3.71 4.73 3.80
N ALA A 68 2.62 3.96 3.70
CA ALA A 68 1.48 4.31 2.85
C ALA A 68 0.82 5.63 3.28
N ALA A 69 0.63 5.88 4.58
CA ALA A 69 0.04 7.12 5.07
C ALA A 69 0.95 8.34 4.84
N GLU A 70 2.27 8.18 4.94
CA GLU A 70 3.26 9.21 4.63
C GLU A 70 3.27 9.55 3.13
N GLU A 71 3.28 8.52 2.29
CA GLU A 71 3.34 8.68 0.84
C GLU A 71 2.01 9.11 0.23
N LEU A 72 0.88 8.86 0.89
CA LEU A 72 -0.47 9.09 0.38
C LEU A 72 -1.38 9.78 1.43
N PRO A 73 -0.99 10.93 2.02
CA PRO A 73 -1.72 11.57 3.11
C PRO A 73 -3.09 12.12 2.70
N ASP A 74 -3.29 12.39 1.40
CA ASP A 74 -4.52 12.98 0.86
C ASP A 74 -5.40 11.96 0.11
N MET A 75 -5.06 10.67 0.18
CA MET A 75 -5.77 9.62 -0.55
C MET A 75 -6.35 8.58 0.41
N PRO A 76 -7.59 8.12 0.20
CA PRO A 76 -8.11 7.00 0.95
C PRO A 76 -7.31 5.74 0.62
N VAL A 77 -6.80 5.09 1.67
CA VAL A 77 -6.07 3.81 1.57
C VAL A 77 -6.89 2.71 2.23
N ARG A 78 -7.12 1.62 1.49
CA ARG A 78 -7.73 0.40 2.01
C ARG A 78 -6.71 -0.72 1.97
N ALA A 79 -6.34 -1.21 3.15
CA ALA A 79 -5.35 -2.26 3.30
C ALA A 79 -6.01 -3.58 3.73
N ASP A 80 -5.80 -4.62 2.93
CA ASP A 80 -6.15 -6.01 3.21
C ASP A 80 -4.85 -6.82 3.28
N ILE A 81 -4.17 -6.66 4.42
CA ILE A 81 -2.86 -7.27 4.69
C ILE A 81 -3.03 -8.33 5.76
N VAL A 82 -2.81 -9.59 5.37
CA VAL A 82 -2.78 -10.75 6.26
C VAL A 82 -1.37 -10.95 6.82
N LEU A 83 -1.26 -11.61 7.97
CA LEU A 83 0.04 -12.00 8.51
C LEU A 83 0.41 -13.40 8.00
N ALA A 84 1.67 -13.59 7.63
CA ALA A 84 2.20 -14.93 7.42
C ALA A 84 2.07 -15.70 8.73
N ASP A 85 1.44 -16.87 8.70
CA ASP A 85 1.31 -17.70 9.89
C ASP A 85 2.70 -18.26 10.23
N ALA A 86 3.29 -17.78 11.33
CA ALA A 86 4.61 -18.20 11.80
C ALA A 86 4.54 -19.43 12.71
N THR A 87 3.40 -20.13 12.76
CA THR A 87 3.37 -21.47 13.37
C THR A 87 4.23 -22.40 12.52
N ALA A 88 5.49 -22.57 12.95
CA ALA A 88 6.28 -23.72 12.56
C ALA A 88 5.42 -24.99 12.75
N PRO A 89 5.46 -25.97 11.83
CA PRO A 89 4.87 -27.27 12.09
C PRO A 89 5.45 -27.76 13.42
N ASP A 90 4.59 -28.01 14.41
CA ASP A 90 4.95 -28.49 15.75
C ASP A 90 5.35 -29.98 15.75
N HIS A 91 5.62 -30.54 14.58
CA HIS A 91 5.95 -31.95 14.40
C HIS A 91 7.32 -32.06 13.74
N PRO A 92 8.32 -32.65 14.42
CA PRO A 92 9.44 -33.21 13.67
C PRO A 92 8.87 -34.27 12.73
N GLU A 93 9.12 -34.12 11.43
CA GLU A 93 8.90 -35.22 10.48
C GLU A 93 9.74 -36.43 10.96
N GLU A 94 9.08 -37.45 11.52
CA GLU A 94 9.74 -38.74 11.74
C GLU A 94 9.94 -39.41 10.38
N ILE A 95 11.19 -39.38 9.90
CA ILE A 95 11.62 -40.18 8.76
C ILE A 95 11.84 -41.61 9.27
N SER A 96 10.91 -42.51 8.95
CA SER A 96 11.03 -43.97 9.16
C SER A 96 11.69 -44.67 7.97
#